data_AF-A0A2W7BD20-F1
#
_entry.id   AF-A0A2W7BD20-F1
#
_cell.length_a   1.000
_cell.length_b   1.000
_cell.length_c   1.000
_cell.angle_alpha   90.00
_cell.angle_beta   90.00
_cell.angle_gamma   90.00
#
_symmetry.space_group_name_H-M   'P 1'
#
loop_
_entity.id
_entity.type
_entity.pdbx_description
1 polymer ?
#
loop_
_entity_poly.entity_id
_entity_poly.type
_entity_poly.pdbx_seq_one_letter_code
_entity_poly.pdbx_strand_id
1 'polypeptide(L)'
;MITLNLLHPIESTPIQTWKFSSESVIRIGRSGDNDVILYSSVVSRYHVEIHRHNNYWEIVNIGANGTFINDQQIDKERVQHRVIIGLATAGPKLQILLDDADAIAP
;
A
#
# COMPACT_ATOMS: atom_id res chain seq x y z
N MET A 1 -9.12 -8.98 -7.16
CA MET A 1 -9.28 -8.38 -5.80
C MET A 1 -7.91 -7.90 -5.36
N ILE A 2 -7.83 -6.91 -4.48
CA ILE A 2 -6.57 -6.50 -3.85
C ILE A 2 -6.65 -6.69 -2.33
N THR A 3 -5.61 -7.26 -1.75
CA THR A 3 -5.48 -7.47 -0.30
C THR A 3 -4.27 -6.70 0.21
N LEU A 4 -4.45 -5.94 1.29
CA LEU A 4 -3.38 -5.21 1.97
C LEU A 4 -3.14 -5.84 3.33
N ASN A 5 -1.91 -6.23 3.63
CA ASN A 5 -1.49 -6.79 4.91
C ASN A 5 -0.52 -5.84 5.59
N LEU A 6 -0.85 -5.34 6.78
CA LEU A 6 0.11 -4.70 7.67
C LEU A 6 1.04 -5.74 8.27
N LEU A 7 2.34 -5.59 8.06
CA LEU A 7 3.32 -6.55 8.53
C LEU A 7 3.90 -6.18 9.90
N HIS A 8 4.16 -7.19 10.73
CA HIS A 8 4.91 -7.03 11.96
C HIS A 8 6.34 -6.57 11.65
N PRO A 9 6.89 -5.56 12.35
CA PRO A 9 8.19 -4.98 12.03
C PRO A 9 9.36 -5.97 12.08
N ILE A 10 9.25 -7.00 12.93
CA ILE A 10 10.32 -7.97 13.19
C ILE A 10 10.03 -9.31 12.50
N GLU A 11 8.79 -9.76 12.52
CA GLU A 11 8.43 -11.14 12.16
C GLU A 11 7.87 -11.26 10.74
N SER A 12 7.60 -10.14 10.06
CA SER A 12 6.99 -10.09 8.73
C SER A 12 5.66 -10.86 8.60
N THR A 13 4.97 -11.07 9.72
CA THR A 13 3.65 -11.69 9.81
C THR A 13 2.55 -10.64 9.65
N PRO A 14 1.42 -10.93 8.99
CA PRO A 14 0.30 -10.02 8.94
C PRO A 14 -0.29 -9.75 10.34
N ILE A 15 -0.30 -8.48 10.77
CA ILE A 15 -1.00 -7.99 11.96
C ILE A 15 -2.46 -7.68 11.64
N GLN A 16 -2.70 -7.06 10.47
CA GLN A 16 -4.02 -6.64 10.04
C GLN A 16 -4.15 -6.78 8.52
N THR A 17 -5.35 -7.13 8.06
CA THR A 17 -5.64 -7.38 6.65
C THR A 17 -6.89 -6.62 6.23
N TRP A 18 -6.81 -5.96 5.07
CA TRP A 18 -7.93 -5.34 4.37
C TRP A 18 -8.08 -5.95 2.98
N LYS A 19 -9.32 -6.07 2.51
CA LYS A 19 -9.64 -6.60 1.18
C LYS A 19 -10.58 -5.65 0.45
N PHE A 20 -10.26 -5.39 -0.81
CA PHE A 20 -11.00 -4.47 -1.67
C PHE A 20 -11.28 -5.15 -3.00
N SER A 21 -12.50 -4.96 -3.52
CA SER A 21 -13.00 -5.68 -4.70
C SER A 21 -13.54 -4.76 -5.79
N SER A 22 -14.00 -3.56 -5.44
CA SER A 22 -14.74 -2.66 -6.33
C SER A 22 -14.25 -1.21 -6.33
N GLU A 23 -13.40 -0.87 -5.37
CA GLU A 23 -12.87 0.46 -5.12
C GLU A 23 -11.98 0.91 -6.28
N SER A 24 -12.20 2.13 -6.76
CA SER A 24 -11.36 2.75 -7.80
C SER A 24 -10.09 3.35 -7.23
N VAL A 25 -10.11 3.76 -5.96
CA VAL A 25 -8.98 4.29 -5.21
C VAL A 25 -9.06 3.78 -3.78
N ILE A 26 -7.94 3.30 -3.25
CA ILE A 26 -7.78 2.93 -1.83
C ILE A 26 -6.82 3.94 -1.20
N ARG A 27 -7.27 4.64 -0.16
CA ARG A 27 -6.48 5.64 0.56
C ARG A 27 -5.86 5.06 1.82
N ILE A 28 -4.58 5.32 2.00
CA ILE A 28 -3.79 4.86 3.13
C ILE A 28 -3.15 6.07 3.82
N GLY A 29 -3.35 6.20 5.12
CA GLY A 29 -2.79 7.30 5.89
C GLY A 29 -3.15 7.23 7.37
N ARG A 30 -2.68 8.21 8.16
CA ARG A 30 -3.01 8.27 9.59
C ARG A 30 -4.31 8.99 9.92
N SER A 31 -4.90 9.69 8.95
CA SER A 31 -6.18 10.36 9.13
C SER A 31 -7.32 9.33 9.17
N GLY A 32 -8.34 9.58 9.98
CA GLY A 32 -9.44 8.63 10.24
C GLY A 32 -10.45 8.48 9.09
N ASP A 33 -10.28 9.23 8.02
CA ASP A 33 -11.08 9.24 6.80
C ASP A 33 -10.42 8.46 5.65
N ASN A 34 -9.32 7.74 5.90
CA ASN A 34 -8.72 6.80 4.96
C ASN A 34 -9.38 5.41 5.04
N ASP A 35 -9.29 4.66 3.96
CA ASP A 35 -9.74 3.26 3.91
C ASP A 35 -8.85 2.35 4.77
N VAL A 36 -7.54 2.63 4.78
CA VAL A 36 -6.55 1.98 5.64
C VAL A 36 -5.93 3.02 6.56
N ILE A 37 -6.27 2.93 7.85
CA ILE A 37 -5.84 3.87 8.87
C ILE A 37 -4.64 3.30 9.63
N LEU A 38 -3.51 4.00 9.57
CA LEU A 38 -2.27 3.62 10.26
C LEU A 38 -1.86 4.70 11.26
N TYR A 39 -2.06 4.45 12.54
CA TYR A 39 -1.75 5.39 13.63
C TYR A 39 -0.25 5.46 13.93
N SER A 40 0.51 6.06 13.02
CA SER A 40 1.95 6.30 13.18
C SER A 40 2.28 7.76 12.84
N SER A 41 3.16 8.38 13.64
CA SER A 41 3.54 9.78 13.47
C SER A 41 4.33 10.04 12.18
N VAL A 42 5.05 9.03 11.67
CA VAL A 42 5.79 9.11 10.41
C VAL A 42 4.91 8.89 9.18
N VAL A 43 3.67 8.44 9.35
CA VAL A 43 2.71 8.30 8.26
C VAL A 43 2.00 9.64 8.04
N SER A 44 2.01 10.15 6.81
CA SER A 44 1.25 11.34 6.43
C SER A 44 -0.25 11.15 6.67
N ARG A 45 -1.00 12.24 6.86
CA ARG A 45 -2.47 12.18 7.02
C ARG A 45 -3.13 11.43 5.86
N TYR A 46 -2.65 11.71 4.66
CA TYR A 46 -2.87 10.96 3.43
C TYR A 46 -1.48 10.64 2.88
N HIS A 47 -1.12 9.36 2.75
CA HIS A 47 0.26 8.95 2.45
C HIS A 47 0.35 8.28 1.09
N VAL A 48 -0.50 7.30 0.84
CA VAL A 48 -0.52 6.54 -0.40
C VAL A 48 -1.95 6.44 -0.89
N GLU A 49 -2.12 6.57 -2.20
CA GLU A 49 -3.31 6.12 -2.90
C GLU A 49 -2.94 4.92 -3.77
N ILE A 50 -3.78 3.89 -3.79
CA ILE A 50 -3.68 2.80 -4.75
C ILE A 50 -4.84 2.93 -5.73
N HIS A 51 -4.52 3.27 -6.98
CA HIS A 51 -5.49 3.49 -8.03
C HIS A 51 -5.73 2.21 -8.83
N ARG A 52 -7.00 1.88 -9.04
CA ARG A 52 -7.40 0.83 -9.96
C ARG A 52 -7.47 1.39 -11.37
N HIS A 53 -6.67 0.83 -12.26
CA HIS A 53 -6.80 0.99 -13.70
C HIS A 53 -7.46 -0.24 -14.31
N ASN A 54 -7.77 -0.22 -15.60
CA ASN A 54 -8.51 -1.31 -16.26
C ASN A 54 -7.86 -2.69 -16.05
N ASN A 55 -6.52 -2.77 -16.09
CA ASN A 55 -5.78 -4.03 -16.08
C ASN A 55 -4.67 -4.09 -15.00
N TYR A 56 -4.53 -3.06 -14.16
CA TYR A 56 -3.47 -3.01 -13.16
C TYR A 56 -3.85 -2.09 -12.01
N TRP A 57 -3.09 -2.18 -10.93
CA TRP A 57 -3.13 -1.22 -9.83
C TRP A 57 -1.85 -0.39 -9.84
N GLU A 58 -1.95 0.88 -9.45
CA GLU A 58 -0.82 1.80 -9.35
C GLU A 58 -0.74 2.37 -7.93
N ILE A 59 0.43 2.30 -7.32
CA ILE A 59 0.75 2.97 -6.07
C ILE A 59 1.15 4.40 -6.39
N VAL A 60 0.59 5.37 -5.69
CA VAL A 60 0.94 6.79 -5.80
C VAL A 60 1.31 7.32 -4.42
N ASN A 61 2.55 7.77 -4.27
CA ASN A 61 2.98 8.49 -3.09
C ASN A 61 2.42 9.91 -3.12
N ILE A 62 1.66 10.28 -2.09
CA ILE A 62 1.22 11.65 -1.82
C ILE A 62 1.71 12.15 -0.45
N GLY A 63 2.50 11.31 0.24
CA GLY A 63 3.03 11.58 1.56
C GLY A 63 4.36 12.32 1.53
N ALA A 64 4.59 13.16 2.54
CA ALA A 64 5.80 13.98 2.66
C ALA A 64 7.06 13.17 3.03
N ASN A 65 6.89 12.02 3.69
CA ASN A 65 8.01 11.18 4.16
C ASN A 65 8.39 10.07 3.18
N GLY A 66 7.77 10.03 1.99
CA GLY A 66 8.06 9.09 0.93
C GLY A 66 7.48 7.69 1.13
N THR A 67 7.27 7.00 0.02
CA THR A 67 6.88 5.59 -0.04
C THR A 67 8.02 4.80 -0.68
N PHE A 68 8.32 3.60 -0.17
CA PHE A 68 9.51 2.85 -0.54
C PHE A 68 9.19 1.42 -0.98
N ILE A 69 9.86 0.94 -2.02
CA ILE A 69 9.91 -0.48 -2.40
C ILE A 69 11.38 -0.87 -2.43
N ASN A 70 11.76 -1.94 -1.73
CA ASN A 70 13.16 -2.40 -1.63
C ASN A 70 14.14 -1.25 -1.29
N ASP A 71 13.77 -0.42 -0.30
CA ASP A 71 14.53 0.75 0.18
C ASP A 71 14.72 1.89 -0.86
N GLN A 72 14.09 1.79 -2.03
CA GLN A 72 14.05 2.85 -3.03
C GLN A 72 12.75 3.65 -2.93
N GLN A 73 12.87 4.97 -2.84
CA GLN A 73 11.70 5.85 -2.83
C GLN A 73 11.03 5.86 -4.20
N ILE A 74 9.71 5.79 -4.20
CA ILE A 74 8.88 5.89 -5.40
C ILE A 74 7.95 7.11 -5.30
N ASP A 75 7.70 7.75 -6.43
CA ASP A 75 6.58 8.68 -6.58
C ASP A 75 5.33 7.95 -7.05
N LYS A 76 5.49 7.05 -8.02
CA LYS A 76 4.47 6.13 -8.51
C LYS A 76 5.10 4.81 -8.94
N GLU A 77 4.38 3.70 -8.78
CA GLU A 77 4.83 2.39 -9.23
C GLU A 77 3.64 1.48 -9.55
N ARG A 78 3.75 0.65 -10.59
CA ARG A 78 2.74 -0.38 -10.89
C ARG A 78 2.81 -1.48 -9.82
N VAL A 79 1.67 -1.84 -9.24
CA VAL A 79 1.59 -2.91 -8.24
C VAL A 79 1.98 -4.24 -8.88
N GLN A 80 3.01 -4.87 -8.33
CA GLN A 80 3.37 -6.26 -8.59
C GLN A 80 2.74 -7.15 -7.51
N HIS A 81 2.38 -8.38 -7.86
CA HIS A 81 1.86 -9.33 -6.88
C HIS A 81 2.90 -9.56 -5.76
N ARG A 82 2.47 -9.50 -4.49
CA ARG A 82 3.30 -9.62 -3.28
C ARG A 82 4.31 -8.49 -3.05
N VAL A 83 4.15 -7.34 -3.71
CA VAL A 83 5.00 -6.18 -3.43
C VAL A 83 4.84 -5.73 -1.97
N ILE A 84 5.94 -5.30 -1.36
CA ILE A 84 5.94 -4.69 -0.02
C ILE A 84 6.31 -3.23 -0.17
N ILE A 85 5.46 -2.36 0.34
CA ILE A 85 5.72 -0.93 0.45
C ILE A 85 6.02 -0.53 1.90
N GLY A 86 7.00 0.34 2.10
CA GLY A 86 7.25 1.03 3.36
C GLY A 86 6.71 2.46 3.32
N LEU A 87 6.04 2.89 4.39
CA LEU A 87 5.52 4.24 4.54
C LEU A 87 6.44 5.05 5.44
N ALA A 88 7.33 5.86 4.87
CA ALA A 88 8.55 6.39 5.51
C ALA A 88 9.64 5.33 5.78
N THR A 89 10.91 5.76 5.83
CA THR A 89 12.09 4.88 6.01
C THR A 89 12.01 3.97 7.24
N ALA A 90 11.44 4.46 8.35
CA ALA A 90 11.30 3.71 9.60
C ALA A 90 9.83 3.43 9.97
N GLY A 91 8.92 3.50 8.98
CA GLY A 91 7.49 3.37 9.24
C GLY A 91 6.92 1.97 8.93
N PRO A 92 5.58 1.86 9.00
CA PRO A 92 4.88 0.60 8.76
C PRO A 92 5.13 0.06 7.35
N LYS A 93 5.12 -1.28 7.22
CA LYS A 93 5.21 -1.97 5.94
C LYS A 93 3.88 -2.63 5.60
N LEU A 94 3.42 -2.43 4.37
CA LEU A 94 2.24 -3.08 3.81
C LEU A 94 2.67 -4.05 2.71
N GLN A 95 2.24 -5.31 2.79
CA GLN A 95 2.27 -6.22 1.66
C GLN A 95 0.97 -6.10 0.86
N ILE A 96 1.11 -6.03 -0.46
CA ILE A 96 0.01 -5.94 -1.40
C ILE A 96 -0.08 -7.25 -2.18
N LEU A 97 -1.24 -7.90 -2.12
CA LEU A 97 -1.54 -9.11 -2.88
C LEU A 97 -2.61 -8.79 -3.91
N LEU A 98 -2.33 -9.14 -5.16
CA LEU A 98 -3.32 -9.15 -6.25
C LEU A 98 -3.88 -10.57 -6.37
N ASP A 99 -5.16 -10.72 -6.67
CA ASP A 99 -5.67 -12.02 -7.11
C ASP A 99 -5.04 -12.42 -8.46
N ASP A 100 -5.01 -13.72 -8.75
CA ASP A 100 -4.40 -14.27 -9.97
C ASP A 100 -4.90 -13.60 -11.26
N ALA A 101 -6.15 -13.11 -11.31
CA ALA A 101 -6.69 -12.40 -12.47
C ALA A 101 -6.04 -11.01 -12.70
N ASP A 102 -5.60 -10.34 -11.63
CA ASP A 102 -4.99 -9.00 -11.67
C ASP A 102 -3.44 -9.08 -11.76
N ALA A 103 -2.86 -10.26 -11.51
CA ALA A 103 -1.40 -10.49 -11.48
C ALA A 103 -0.76 -10.79 -12.85
N ILE A 104 -1.55 -11.08 -13.89
CA ILE A 104 -1.07 -11.66 -15.16
C ILE A 104 -0.77 -10.59 -16.24
N ALA A 105 -1.02 -9.31 -16.00
CA ALA A 105 -0.81 -8.32 -17.05
C ALA A 105 0.70 -8.13 -17.33
N PRO A 106 1.18 -8.39 -18.57
CA PRO A 106 2.59 -8.37 -18.94
C PRO A 106 3.24 -6.97 -18.85
#